data_AF-A0A9D2DC45-F1
#
_entry.id   AF-A0A9D2DC45-F1
#
_cell.length_a   1.000
_cell.length_b   1.000
_cell.length_c   1.000
_cell.angle_alpha   90.00
_cell.angle_beta   90.00
_cell.angle_gamma   90.00
#
_symmetry.space_group_name_H-M   'P 1'
#
loop_
_entity.id
_entity.type
_entity.pdbx_description
1 polymer ?
#
loop_
_entity_poly.entity_id
_entity_poly.type
_entity_poly.pdbx_seq_one_letter_code
_entity_poly.pdbx_strand_id
1 'polypeptide(L)'
;MYILIPLILSVICLFVNPYVGLFGIFTVVELIIILCVDINANARIKLCYKVSGENAPRAEQLKRSGKILATSECVLTVFFTIITVVVESGVWMLASGSLTGNAVVMTPFSLISEGNLTLSCILLVTAIAFQIIALILAFVRRGQLMKRIHSMARSIR
;
A
#
# COMPACT_ATOMS: atom_id res chain seq x y z
N MET A 1 0.61 -4.92 -9.59
CA MET A 1 -0.24 -3.90 -10.27
C MET A 1 -1.61 -3.64 -9.61
N TYR A 2 -2.48 -4.61 -9.30
CA TYR A 2 -3.83 -4.31 -8.76
C TYR A 2 -3.86 -3.57 -7.41
N ILE A 3 -2.82 -3.70 -6.58
CA ILE A 3 -2.69 -2.99 -5.29
C ILE A 3 -2.41 -1.49 -5.47
N LEU A 4 -1.82 -1.09 -6.60
CA LEU A 4 -1.39 0.29 -6.83
C LEU A 4 -2.58 1.23 -7.05
N ILE A 5 -3.63 0.76 -7.71
CA ILE A 5 -4.82 1.58 -8.01
C ILE A 5 -5.48 2.13 -6.73
N PRO A 6 -5.85 1.30 -5.72
CA PRO A 6 -6.43 1.84 -4.49
C PRO A 6 -5.45 2.75 -3.74
N LEU A 7 -4.14 2.46 -3.72
CA LEU A 7 -3.16 3.35 -3.10
C LEU A 7 -3.13 4.72 -3.80
N ILE A 8 -3.14 4.77 -5.13
CA ILE A 8 -3.19 6.02 -5.89
C ILE A 8 -4.48 6.79 -5.59
N LEU A 9 -5.63 6.11 -5.55
CA LEU A 9 -6.90 6.75 -5.20
C LEU A 9 -6.89 7.30 -3.78
N SER A 10 -6.28 6.58 -2.84
CA SER A 10 -6.06 7.05 -1.47
C SER A 10 -5.21 8.33 -1.43
N VAL A 11 -4.07 8.35 -2.15
CA VAL A 11 -3.24 9.56 -2.30
C VAL A 11 -4.07 10.74 -2.79
N ILE A 12 -4.87 10.56 -3.85
CA ILE A 12 -5.69 11.65 -4.40
C ILE A 12 -6.67 12.18 -3.34
N CYS A 13 -7.37 11.30 -2.62
CA CYS A 13 -8.29 11.72 -1.56
C CYS A 13 -7.60 12.54 -0.46
N LEU A 14 -6.38 12.16 -0.09
CA LEU A 14 -5.62 12.81 0.99
C LEU A 14 -5.06 14.17 0.57
N PHE A 15 -4.49 14.26 -0.64
CA PHE A 15 -3.94 15.50 -1.17
C PHE A 15 -5.03 16.55 -1.43
N VAL A 16 -6.22 16.12 -1.84
CA VAL A 16 -7.38 17.00 -2.03
C VAL A 16 -8.02 17.41 -0.69
N ASN A 17 -7.73 16.69 0.41
CA ASN A 17 -8.29 17.00 1.72
C ASN A 17 -7.61 18.22 2.37
N PRO A 18 -8.34 19.32 2.65
CA PRO A 18 -7.77 20.56 3.18
C PRO A 18 -7.08 20.43 4.54
N TYR A 19 -7.50 19.46 5.37
CA TYR A 19 -7.00 19.29 6.74
C TYR A 19 -5.97 18.17 6.89
N VAL A 20 -5.73 17.37 5.84
CA VAL A 20 -4.73 16.29 5.84
C VAL A 20 -3.62 16.60 4.85
N GLY A 21 -3.97 16.99 3.62
CA GLY A 21 -3.07 17.59 2.64
C GLY A 21 -1.76 16.82 2.45
N LEU A 22 -0.66 17.48 2.80
CA LEU A 22 0.70 16.99 2.59
C LEU A 22 1.04 15.74 3.40
N PHE A 23 0.30 15.42 4.47
CA PHE A 23 0.51 14.19 5.22
C PHE A 23 0.18 12.93 4.39
N GLY A 24 -0.55 13.07 3.27
CA GLY A 24 -0.71 12.00 2.29
C GLY A 24 0.59 11.51 1.64
N ILE A 25 1.73 12.19 1.88
CA ILE A 25 3.06 11.72 1.45
C ILE A 25 3.44 10.36 2.05
N PHE A 26 2.91 9.99 3.22
CA PHE A 26 3.12 8.65 3.79
C PHE A 26 2.56 7.56 2.87
N THR A 27 1.37 7.79 2.32
CA THR A 27 0.76 6.87 1.33
C THR A 27 1.55 6.85 0.02
N VAL A 28 2.20 7.96 -0.38
CA VAL A 28 3.12 7.98 -1.53
C VAL A 28 4.38 7.14 -1.26
N VAL A 29 4.96 7.24 -0.08
CA VAL A 29 6.12 6.42 0.32
C VAL A 29 5.74 4.93 0.33
N GLU A 30 4.57 4.58 0.89
CA GLU A 30 4.04 3.22 0.85
C GLU A 30 3.90 2.71 -0.59
N LEU A 31 3.30 3.50 -1.48
CA LEU A 31 3.14 3.18 -2.90
C LEU A 31 4.48 2.82 -3.55
N ILE A 32 5.52 3.62 -3.32
CA ILE A 32 6.87 3.40 -3.89
C ILE A 32 7.47 2.11 -3.34
N ILE A 33 7.40 1.89 -2.03
CA ILE A 33 7.96 0.69 -1.38
C ILE A 33 7.28 -0.57 -1.92
N ILE A 34 5.95 -0.58 -1.98
CA ILE A 34 5.17 -1.73 -2.49
C ILE A 34 5.49 -1.97 -3.97
N LEU A 35 5.64 -0.91 -4.77
CA LEU A 35 6.03 -1.02 -6.18
C LEU A 35 7.42 -1.67 -6.34
N CYS A 36 8.41 -1.23 -5.55
CA CYS A 36 9.76 -1.82 -5.56
C CYS A 36 9.74 -3.30 -5.18
N VAL A 37 8.95 -3.67 -4.16
CA VAL A 37 8.77 -5.06 -3.73
C VAL A 37 8.10 -5.89 -4.82
N ASP A 38 7.07 -5.36 -5.50
CA ASP A 38 6.37 -6.01 -6.62
C ASP A 38 7.32 -6.31 -7.79
N ILE A 39 8.11 -5.31 -8.21
CA ILE A 39 9.08 -5.46 -9.29
C ILE A 39 10.12 -6.52 -8.93
N ASN A 40 10.66 -6.47 -7.71
CA ASN A 40 11.67 -7.43 -7.25
C ASN A 40 11.10 -8.87 -7.18
N ALA A 41 9.85 -9.04 -6.72
CA ALA A 41 9.19 -10.33 -6.67
C ALA A 41 8.99 -10.94 -8.07
N ASN A 42 8.51 -10.13 -9.02
CA ASN A 42 8.31 -10.57 -10.40
C ASN A 42 9.63 -10.91 -11.09
N ALA A 43 10.69 -10.13 -10.88
CA ALA A 43 12.03 -10.43 -11.40
C ALA A 43 12.56 -11.78 -10.89
N ARG A 44 12.38 -12.06 -9.58
CA ARG A 44 12.80 -13.33 -8.97
C ARG A 44 12.01 -14.53 -9.50
N ILE A 45 10.70 -14.40 -9.70
CA ILE A 45 9.89 -15.47 -10.29
C ILE A 45 10.34 -15.76 -11.72
N LYS A 46 10.59 -14.73 -12.53
CA LYS A 46 11.07 -14.89 -13.91
C LYS A 46 12.43 -15.59 -13.96
N LEU A 47 13.35 -15.22 -13.06
CA LEU A 47 14.64 -15.90 -12.92
C LEU A 47 14.49 -17.36 -12.45
N CYS A 48 13.56 -17.63 -11.54
CA CYS A 48 13.29 -18.98 -11.07
C CYS A 48 12.85 -19.90 -12.22
N TYR A 49 11.95 -19.43 -13.09
CA TYR A 49 11.53 -20.19 -14.27
C TYR A 49 12.70 -20.54 -15.19
N LYS A 50 13.60 -19.58 -15.44
CA LYS A 50 14.74 -19.78 -16.34
C LYS A 50 15.74 -20.81 -15.80
N VAL A 51 15.97 -20.80 -14.48
CA VAL A 51 17.05 -21.57 -13.84
C VAL A 51 16.56 -22.94 -13.32
N SER A 52 15.25 -23.19 -13.30
CA SER A 52 14.66 -24.40 -12.70
C SER A 52 15.13 -25.71 -13.33
N GLY A 53 15.48 -25.72 -14.61
CA GLY A 53 15.97 -26.93 -15.31
C GLY A 53 17.48 -27.10 -15.26
N GLU A 54 18.24 -26.04 -14.96
CA GLU A 54 19.71 -26.04 -15.03
C GLU A 54 20.36 -26.13 -13.65
N ASN A 55 19.79 -25.47 -12.63
CA ASN A 55 20.39 -25.38 -11.30
C ASN A 55 19.32 -25.45 -10.21
N ALA A 56 18.97 -26.68 -9.82
CA ALA A 56 18.04 -26.97 -8.72
C ALA A 56 18.32 -26.19 -7.41
N PRO A 57 19.56 -26.10 -6.87
CA PRO A 57 19.80 -25.39 -5.61
C PRO A 57 19.52 -23.88 -5.72
N ARG A 58 19.79 -23.29 -6.88
CA ARG A 58 19.54 -21.86 -7.14
C ARG A 58 18.04 -21.57 -7.29
N ALA A 59 17.29 -22.48 -7.91
CA ALA A 59 15.83 -22.39 -8.00
C ALA A 59 15.17 -22.47 -6.61
N GLU A 60 15.64 -23.36 -5.74
CA GLU A 60 15.18 -23.49 -4.35
C GLU A 60 15.40 -22.20 -3.54
N GLN A 61 16.57 -21.58 -3.68
CA GLN A 61 16.88 -20.29 -3.04
C GLN A 61 15.96 -19.15 -3.53
N LEU A 62 15.76 -19.05 -4.84
CA LEU A 62 14.85 -18.07 -5.44
C LEU A 62 13.41 -18.25 -4.94
N LYS A 63 12.96 -19.50 -4.82
CA LYS A 63 11.65 -19.86 -4.27
C LYS A 63 11.49 -19.42 -2.81
N ARG A 64 12.47 -19.74 -1.96
CA ARG A 64 12.46 -19.35 -0.54
C ARG A 64 12.45 -17.82 -0.40
N SER A 65 13.28 -17.13 -1.18
CA SER A 65 13.32 -15.68 -1.19
C SER A 65 12.01 -15.06 -1.67
N GLY A 66 11.38 -15.61 -2.72
CA GLY A 66 10.07 -15.15 -3.21
C GLY A 66 8.96 -15.28 -2.15
N LYS A 67 8.97 -16.38 -1.37
CA LYS A 67 8.04 -16.57 -0.24
C LYS A 67 8.25 -15.52 0.87
N ILE A 68 9.51 -15.22 1.19
CA ILE A 68 9.85 -14.19 2.18
C ILE A 68 9.35 -12.83 1.67
N LEU A 69 9.62 -12.50 0.41
CA LEU A 69 9.26 -11.21 -0.17
C LEU A 69 7.74 -10.99 -0.25
N ALA A 70 6.98 -12.04 -0.60
CA ALA A 70 5.52 -11.98 -0.59
C ALA A 70 4.95 -11.85 0.84
N THR A 71 5.66 -12.36 1.85
CA THR A 71 5.25 -12.20 3.25
C THR A 71 5.62 -10.83 3.78
N SER A 72 6.81 -10.32 3.45
CA SER A 72 7.25 -8.98 3.84
C SER A 72 6.36 -7.89 3.24
N GLU A 73 5.88 -8.07 2.01
CA GLU A 73 4.93 -7.13 1.43
C GLU A 73 3.65 -7.02 2.26
N CYS A 74 3.01 -8.14 2.63
CA CYS A 74 1.81 -8.08 3.47
C CYS A 74 2.09 -7.43 4.82
N VAL A 75 3.22 -7.74 5.44
CA VAL A 75 3.61 -7.13 6.73
C VAL A 75 3.81 -5.62 6.57
N LEU A 76 4.48 -5.18 5.50
CA LEU A 76 4.68 -3.77 5.20
C LEU A 76 3.35 -3.05 4.95
N THR A 77 2.46 -3.62 4.12
CA THR A 77 1.15 -3.02 3.86
C THR A 77 0.31 -2.92 5.13
N VAL A 78 0.28 -3.95 5.99
CA VAL A 78 -0.39 -3.86 7.31
C VAL A 78 0.18 -2.71 8.14
N PHE A 79 1.51 -2.64 8.24
CA PHE A 79 2.20 -1.63 9.03
C PHE A 79 1.90 -0.22 8.54
N PHE A 80 2.01 0.02 7.22
CA PHE A 80 1.70 1.32 6.63
C PHE A 80 0.23 1.67 6.77
N THR A 81 -0.70 0.73 6.51
CA THR A 81 -2.13 0.98 6.70
C THR A 81 -2.43 1.46 8.13
N ILE A 82 -1.87 0.80 9.15
CA ILE A 82 -2.09 1.19 10.55
C ILE A 82 -1.52 2.60 10.82
N ILE A 83 -0.29 2.87 10.40
CA ILE A 83 0.36 4.17 10.62
C ILE A 83 -0.41 5.28 9.92
N THR A 84 -0.75 5.07 8.64
CA THR A 84 -1.49 6.02 7.82
C THR A 84 -2.82 6.36 8.47
N VAL A 85 -3.62 5.35 8.85
CA VAL A 85 -4.92 5.57 9.52
C VAL A 85 -4.74 6.38 10.81
N VAL A 86 -3.78 6.04 11.66
CA VAL A 86 -3.56 6.71 12.94
C VAL A 86 -3.08 8.15 12.75
N VAL A 87 -2.07 8.36 11.90
CA VAL A 87 -1.47 9.67 11.67
C VAL A 87 -2.46 10.60 10.97
N GLU A 88 -3.10 10.15 9.89
CA GLU A 88 -4.02 11.00 9.12
C GLU A 88 -5.29 11.34 9.92
N SER A 89 -5.82 10.39 10.70
CA SER A 89 -6.95 10.70 11.60
C SER A 89 -6.53 11.70 12.69
N GLY A 90 -5.36 11.53 13.29
CA GLY A 90 -4.84 12.46 14.29
C GLY A 90 -4.61 13.86 13.74
N VAL A 91 -3.97 13.95 12.56
CA VAL A 91 -3.76 15.21 11.84
C VAL A 91 -5.09 15.88 11.53
N TRP A 92 -6.05 15.12 10.98
CA TRP A 92 -7.37 15.66 10.69
C TRP A 92 -8.09 16.19 11.93
N MET A 93 -8.07 15.48 13.05
CA MET A 93 -8.70 15.91 14.31
C MET A 93 -8.09 17.22 14.85
N LEU A 94 -6.78 17.40 14.71
CA LEU A 94 -6.08 18.62 15.13
C LEU A 94 -6.33 19.78 14.16
N ALA A 95 -6.19 19.53 12.86
CA ALA A 95 -6.26 20.53 11.81
C ALA A 95 -7.69 21.00 11.50
N SER A 96 -8.69 20.13 11.64
CA SER A 96 -10.10 20.50 11.45
C SER A 96 -10.65 21.42 12.55
N GLY A 97 -9.91 21.64 13.63
CA GLY A 97 -10.40 22.35 14.81
C GLY A 97 -11.34 21.52 15.68
N SER A 98 -11.54 20.23 15.38
CA SER A 98 -12.39 19.32 16.17
C SER A 98 -11.93 19.20 17.63
N LEU A 99 -10.60 19.20 17.86
CA LEU A 99 -10.02 19.17 19.21
C LEU A 99 -9.59 20.55 19.75
N THR A 100 -9.23 21.49 18.87
CA THR A 100 -8.56 22.75 19.24
C THR A 100 -9.46 23.98 19.11
N GLY A 101 -10.64 23.85 18.49
CA GLY A 101 -11.57 24.95 18.20
C GLY A 101 -11.15 25.85 17.03
N ASN A 102 -9.93 25.71 16.52
CA ASN A 102 -9.38 26.53 15.45
C ASN A 102 -8.98 25.64 14.26
N ALA A 103 -9.65 25.82 13.12
CA ALA A 103 -9.32 25.10 11.90
C ALA A 103 -8.07 25.68 11.23
N VAL A 104 -7.16 24.81 10.81
CA VAL A 104 -5.91 25.14 10.12
C VAL A 104 -5.82 24.29 8.86
N VAL A 105 -5.65 24.96 7.72
CA VAL A 105 -5.45 24.29 6.43
C VAL A 105 -4.04 23.73 6.36
N MET A 106 -3.91 22.44 6.04
CA MET A 106 -2.64 21.69 6.01
C MET A 106 -2.12 21.46 4.59
N THR A 107 -2.77 22.06 3.59
CA THR A 107 -2.37 21.95 2.18
C THR A 107 -2.01 23.32 1.63
N PRO A 108 -1.01 23.40 0.74
CA PRO A 108 -0.66 24.63 0.03
C PRO A 108 -1.58 24.91 -1.18
N PHE A 109 -2.56 24.05 -1.47
CA PHE A 109 -3.46 24.16 -2.63
C PHE A 109 -4.92 23.93 -2.20
N SER A 110 -5.75 24.97 -2.20
CA SER A 110 -7.18 24.85 -1.87
C SER A 110 -8.01 24.47 -3.11
N LEU A 111 -8.16 23.15 -3.34
CA LEU A 111 -9.07 22.58 -4.34
C LEU A 111 -10.53 22.51 -3.87
N ILE A 112 -10.74 22.54 -2.55
CA ILE A 112 -12.04 22.50 -1.89
C ILE A 112 -12.17 23.73 -1.01
N SER A 113 -13.39 24.27 -0.90
CA SER A 113 -13.67 25.40 0.00
C SER A 113 -13.30 25.05 1.44
N GLU A 114 -12.42 25.88 2.00
CA GLU A 114 -12.06 25.89 3.41
C GLU A 114 -13.35 26.01 4.24
N GLY A 115 -13.52 25.16 5.25
CA GLY A 115 -14.74 25.10 6.09
C GLY A 115 -15.72 23.96 5.78
N ASN A 116 -15.60 23.23 4.66
CA ASN A 116 -16.43 22.04 4.44
C ASN A 116 -15.88 20.79 5.16
N LEU A 117 -16.11 20.74 6.49
CA LEU A 117 -15.68 19.65 7.36
C LEU A 117 -16.26 18.30 6.96
N THR A 118 -17.52 18.27 6.51
CA THR A 118 -18.20 17.05 6.08
C THR A 118 -17.49 16.43 4.88
N LEU A 119 -17.19 17.23 3.85
CA LEU A 119 -16.49 16.75 2.66
C LEU A 119 -15.07 16.28 2.99
N SER A 120 -14.36 17.00 3.86
CA SER A 120 -13.04 16.56 4.32
C SER A 120 -13.10 15.21 5.06
N CYS A 121 -14.08 15.02 5.95
CA CYS A 121 -14.29 13.74 6.64
C CYS A 121 -14.58 12.61 5.63
N ILE A 122 -15.45 12.85 4.65
CA ILE A 122 -15.75 11.89 3.57
C ILE A 122 -14.47 11.52 2.82
N LEU A 123 -13.62 12.48 2.48
CA LEU A 123 -12.34 12.21 1.80
C LEU A 123 -11.40 11.37 2.65
N LEU A 124 -11.29 11.65 3.95
CA LEU A 124 -10.48 10.85 4.87
C LEU A 124 -10.99 9.40 4.97
N VAL A 125 -12.30 9.22 5.20
CA VAL A 125 -12.91 7.88 5.28
C VAL A 125 -12.75 7.12 3.96
N THR A 126 -12.89 7.81 2.83
CA THR A 126 -12.69 7.23 1.50
C THR A 126 -11.23 6.82 1.28
N ALA A 127 -10.26 7.66 1.70
CA ALA A 127 -8.85 7.33 1.65
C ALA A 127 -8.51 6.09 2.48
N ILE A 128 -9.06 5.98 3.69
CA ILE A 128 -8.91 4.82 4.58
C ILE A 128 -9.55 3.58 3.95
N ALA A 129 -10.73 3.70 3.35
CA ALA A 129 -11.39 2.59 2.65
C ALA A 129 -10.51 2.06 1.51
N PHE A 130 -9.89 2.94 0.73
CA PHE A 130 -8.94 2.53 -0.30
C PHE A 130 -7.69 1.85 0.27
N GLN A 131 -7.15 2.34 1.40
CA GLN A 131 -6.05 1.67 2.10
C GLN A 131 -6.42 0.24 2.54
N ILE A 132 -7.63 0.06 3.08
CA ILE A 132 -8.14 -1.28 3.45
C ILE A 132 -8.30 -2.17 2.21
N ILE A 133 -8.77 -1.64 1.08
CA ILE A 133 -8.86 -2.39 -0.17
C ILE A 133 -7.46 -2.81 -0.64
N ALA A 134 -6.47 -1.90 -0.59
CA ALA A 134 -5.08 -2.21 -0.93
C ALA A 134 -4.52 -3.34 -0.05
N LEU A 135 -4.79 -3.28 1.25
CA LEU A 135 -4.44 -4.32 2.22
C LEU A 135 -5.04 -5.69 1.86
N ILE A 136 -6.34 -5.75 1.58
CA ILE A 136 -7.02 -6.99 1.17
C ILE A 136 -6.38 -7.54 -0.11
N LEU A 137 -6.14 -6.68 -1.11
CA LEU A 137 -5.50 -7.08 -2.36
C LEU A 137 -4.07 -7.60 -2.16
N ALA A 138 -3.32 -7.06 -1.20
CA ALA A 138 -1.99 -7.58 -0.84
C ALA A 138 -2.08 -9.03 -0.34
N PHE A 139 -3.05 -9.34 0.53
CA PHE A 139 -3.28 -10.72 0.99
C PHE A 139 -3.74 -11.66 -0.12
N VAL A 140 -4.66 -11.22 -0.98
CA VAL A 140 -5.11 -12.00 -2.15
C VAL A 140 -3.93 -12.32 -3.06
N ARG A 141 -3.09 -11.32 -3.34
CA ARG A 141 -1.90 -11.48 -4.19
C ARG A 141 -0.90 -12.46 -3.59
N ARG A 142 -0.63 -12.38 -2.28
CA ARG A 142 0.22 -13.37 -1.58
C ARG A 142 -0.33 -14.79 -1.77
N GLY A 143 -1.64 -14.97 -1.63
CA GLY A 143 -2.30 -16.26 -1.88
C GLY A 143 -2.04 -16.78 -3.30
N GLN A 144 -2.16 -15.92 -4.31
CA GLN A 144 -1.89 -16.27 -5.71
C GLN A 144 -0.41 -16.61 -5.96
N LEU A 145 0.51 -15.83 -5.41
CA LEU A 145 1.96 -16.07 -5.49
C LEU A 145 2.34 -17.42 -4.86
N MET A 146 1.79 -17.72 -3.69
CA MET A 146 2.04 -18.98 -2.99
C MET A 146 1.52 -20.20 -3.77
N LYS A 147 0.36 -20.06 -4.44
CA LYS A 147 -0.17 -21.10 -5.33
C LYS A 147 0.77 -21.36 -6.51
N ARG A 148 1.26 -20.31 -7.17
CA ARG A 148 2.23 -20.43 -8.29
C ARG A 148 3.56 -21.05 -7.86
N ILE A 149 4.04 -20.70 -6.67
CA ILE A 149 5.25 -21.30 -6.10
C ILE A 149 5.06 -22.79 -5.80
N HIS A 150 3.88 -23.19 -5.30
CA HIS A 150 3.58 -24.60 -5.04
C HIS A 150 3.39 -25.42 -6.31
N SER A 151 2.77 -24.87 -7.36
CA SER A 151 2.62 -25.59 -8.63
C SER A 151 3.96 -25.92 -9.28
N MET A 152 4.97 -25.05 -9.15
CA MET A 152 6.33 -25.35 -9.64
C MET A 152 6.97 -26.55 -8.91
N ALA A 153 6.69 -26.73 -7.62
CA ALA A 153 7.26 -27.85 -6.85
C ALA A 153 6.77 -29.23 -7.34
N ARG A 154 5.61 -29.27 -8.00
CA ARG A 154 5.05 -30.49 -8.60
C ARG A 154 5.54 -30.77 -10.01
N SER A 155 6.14 -29.79 -10.69
CA SER A 155 6.68 -29.95 -12.05
C SER A 155 8.15 -30.38 -12.08
N ILE A 156 8.86 -30.28 -10.95
CA ILE A 156 10.29 -30.60 -10.82
C ILE A 156 10.50 -32.03 -10.28
N ARG A 157 9.42 -32.68 -9.81
CA ARG A 157 9.42 -34.07 -9.33
C ARG A 157 8.76 -34.95 -10.37
#